data_AF-A0A139X5H0-F1
#
_entry.id   AF-A0A139X5H0-F1
#
_cell.length_a   1.000
_cell.length_b   1.000
_cell.length_c   1.000
_cell.angle_alpha   90.00
_cell.angle_beta   90.00
_cell.angle_gamma   90.00
#
_symmetry.space_group_name_H-M   'P 1'
#
loop_
_entity.id
_entity.type
_entity.pdbx_description
1 polymer ?
#
loop_
_entity_poly.entity_id
_entity_poly.type
_entity_poly.pdbx_seq_one_letter_code
_entity_poly.pdbx_strand_id
1 'polypeptide(L)'
;MRPKLLKHPLKVQADFNDKIIPENTVGTVVECYENPEGYAVDIALSNQALVGDLEYLNVLLSPDEFVLIDTATQPLNAIIQ
;
A
#
# COMPACT_ATOMS: atom_id res chain seq x y z
N MET A 1 12.87 -6.03 3.11
CA MET A 1 11.51 -5.54 2.79
C MET A 1 11.44 -5.29 1.29
N ARG A 2 10.37 -5.74 0.61
CA ARG A 2 10.16 -5.53 -0.83
C ARG A 2 8.95 -4.61 -1.02
N PRO A 3 9.04 -3.54 -1.80
CA PRO A 3 7.90 -2.65 -2.03
C PRO A 3 6.83 -3.31 -2.90
N LYS A 4 5.59 -2.88 -2.78
CA LYS A 4 4.44 -3.41 -3.52
C LYS A 4 3.59 -2.28 -4.10
N LEU A 5 3.02 -2.49 -5.28
CA LEU A 5 2.12 -1.56 -5.96
C LEU A 5 0.68 -2.03 -5.79
N LEU A 6 -0.24 -1.14 -5.46
CA LEU A 6 -1.67 -1.45 -5.50
C LEU A 6 -2.18 -1.46 -6.95
N LYS A 7 -2.94 -2.49 -7.32
CA LYS A 7 -3.48 -2.65 -8.69
C LYS A 7 -4.69 -1.76 -8.96
N HIS A 8 -5.47 -1.47 -7.93
CA HIS A 8 -6.76 -0.80 -8.02
C HIS A 8 -6.95 0.14 -6.82
N PRO A 9 -7.86 1.14 -6.91
CA PRO A 9 -8.21 1.98 -5.78
C PRO A 9 -8.80 1.13 -4.66
N LEU A 10 -8.19 1.19 -3.48
CA LEU A 10 -8.59 0.40 -2.33
C LEU A 10 -9.43 1.26 -1.40
N LYS A 11 -10.68 0.85 -1.17
CA LYS A 11 -11.49 1.40 -0.10
C LYS A 11 -11.04 0.77 1.21
N VAL A 12 -10.39 1.56 2.04
CA VAL A 12 -10.03 1.17 3.38
C VAL A 12 -11.13 1.68 4.31
N GLN A 13 -11.86 0.74 4.91
CA GLN A 13 -12.61 1.05 6.12
C GLN A 13 -11.59 1.22 7.24
N ALA A 14 -11.14 2.46 7.46
CA ALA A 14 -10.41 2.78 8.67
C ALA A 14 -11.43 3.09 9.77
N ASP A 15 -11.09 2.78 11.02
CA ASP A 15 -11.96 2.97 12.20
C ASP A 15 -12.52 4.40 12.35
N PHE A 16 -11.95 5.38 11.64
CA PHE A 16 -12.30 6.80 11.77
C PHE A 16 -12.66 7.48 10.43
N ASN A 17 -12.52 6.82 9.28
CA ASN A 17 -12.92 7.39 7.98
C ASN A 17 -12.94 6.33 6.87
N ASP A 18 -13.89 6.47 5.93
CA ASP A 18 -13.83 5.81 4.64
C ASP A 18 -12.75 6.50 3.79
N LYS A 19 -11.56 5.91 3.73
CA LYS A 19 -10.47 6.42 2.89
C LYS A 19 -10.34 5.59 1.61
N ILE A 20 -10.17 6.29 0.50
CA ILE A 20 -9.81 5.67 -0.77
C ILE A 20 -8.31 5.84 -0.92
N ILE A 21 -7.58 4.73 -0.87
CA ILE A 21 -6.17 4.70 -1.26
C ILE A 21 -6.15 4.70 -2.79
N PRO A 22 -5.49 5.70 -3.43
CA PRO A 22 -5.38 5.73 -4.88
C PRO A 22 -4.69 4.48 -5.43
N GLU A 23 -5.06 4.08 -6.64
CA GLU A 23 -4.28 3.09 -7.39
C GLU A 23 -2.83 3.56 -7.56
N ASN A 24 -1.92 2.62 -7.83
CA ASN A 24 -0.48 2.89 -7.95
C ASN A 24 0.19 3.47 -6.69
N THR A 25 -0.51 3.47 -5.55
CA THR A 25 0.13 3.77 -4.27
C THR A 25 1.11 2.64 -3.94
N VAL A 26 2.31 3.02 -3.50
CA VAL A 26 3.36 2.07 -3.12
C VAL A 26 3.29 1.85 -1.61
N GLY A 27 3.27 0.59 -1.21
CA GLY A 27 3.30 0.17 0.19
C GLY A 27 4.42 -0.82 0.48
N THR A 28 4.66 -1.06 1.77
CA THR A 28 5.62 -2.08 2.24
C THR A 28 4.87 -3.16 3.01
N VAL A 29 5.05 -4.43 2.61
CA VAL A 29 4.54 -5.53 3.44
C VAL A 29 5.38 -5.67 4.70
N VAL A 30 4.68 -5.65 5.83
CA VAL A 30 5.24 -5.80 7.17
C VAL A 30 4.91 -7.16 7.77
N GLU A 31 3.81 -7.79 7.34
CA GLU A 31 3.40 -9.13 7.81
C GLU A 31 2.66 -9.91 6.71
N CYS A 32 2.77 -11.25 6.76
CA CYS A 32 2.05 -12.20 5.91
C CYS A 32 1.29 -13.20 6.78
N TYR A 33 0.03 -13.45 6.45
CA TYR A 33 -0.84 -14.45 7.07
C TYR A 33 -1.13 -15.56 6.06
N GLU A 34 -1.25 -16.80 6.53
CA GLU A 34 -1.44 -17.97 5.64
C GLU A 34 -2.88 -18.51 5.62
N ASN A 35 -3.71 -18.22 6.64
CA ASN A 35 -5.06 -18.76 6.76
C ASN A 35 -6.05 -17.76 7.39
N PRO A 36 -6.85 -17.02 6.60
CA PRO A 36 -6.75 -16.91 5.14
C PRO A 36 -5.46 -16.19 4.71
N GLU A 37 -5.02 -16.40 3.46
CA GLU A 37 -3.86 -15.68 2.93
C GLU A 37 -4.13 -14.17 2.93
N GLY A 38 -3.23 -13.39 3.52
CA GLY A 38 -3.37 -11.94 3.63
C GLY A 38 -2.06 -11.25 3.98
N TYR A 39 -2.00 -9.94 3.77
CA TYR A 39 -0.78 -9.17 3.92
C TYR A 39 -1.07 -7.85 4.64
N ALA A 40 -0.36 -7.59 5.75
CA ALA A 40 -0.35 -6.26 6.35
C ALA A 40 0.63 -5.37 5.58
N VAL A 41 0.15 -4.23 5.10
CA VAL A 41 0.90 -3.29 4.27
C VAL A 41 0.89 -1.90 4.91
N ASP A 42 2.07 -1.35 5.16
CA ASP A 42 2.23 0.05 5.53
C ASP A 42 2.27 0.92 4.28
N ILE A 43 1.44 1.96 4.28
CA ILE A 43 1.24 2.90 3.18
C ILE A 43 1.43 4.31 3.70
N ALA A 44 2.18 5.13 2.96
CA ALA A 44 2.32 6.56 3.22
C ALA A 44 1.53 7.34 2.16
N LEU A 45 0.59 8.18 2.62
CA LEU A 45 -0.20 9.07 1.78
C LEU A 45 0.20 10.52 2.03
N SER A 46 0.24 11.34 0.99
CA SER A 46 0.48 12.78 1.15
C SER A 46 -0.69 13.44 1.87
N ASN A 47 -0.38 14.18 2.95
CA ASN A 47 -1.35 14.94 3.72
C ASN A 47 -0.71 16.25 4.22
N GLN A 48 -0.94 17.34 3.48
CA GLN A 48 -0.37 18.67 3.75
C GLN A 48 -0.87 19.32 5.06
N ALA A 49 -1.85 18.72 5.73
CA ALA A 49 -2.32 19.20 7.03
C ALA A 49 -1.46 18.69 8.20
N LEU A 50 -0.59 17.70 7.96
CA LEU A 50 0.25 17.08 8.97
C LEU A 50 1.68 17.63 8.91
N VAL A 51 2.33 17.74 10.08
CA VAL A 51 3.76 18.03 10.13
C VAL A 51 4.51 16.85 9.52
N GLY A 52 5.22 17.10 8.42
CA GLY A 52 5.90 16.06 7.63
C GLY A 52 5.14 15.61 6.38
N ASP A 53 3.99 16.23 6.09
CA ASP A 53 3.19 16.07 4.86
C ASP A 53 2.78 14.63 4.53
N LEU A 54 2.84 13.72 5.51
CA LEU A 54 2.56 12.30 5.34
C LEU A 54 1.62 11.78 6.42
N GLU A 55 0.70 10.94 5.98
CA GLU A 55 -0.14 10.11 6.81
C GLU A 55 0.19 8.64 6.56
N TYR A 56 0.33 7.86 7.64
CA TYR A 56 0.66 6.44 7.55
C TYR A 56 -0.56 5.59 7.89
N LEU A 57 -0.85 4.61 7.04
CA LEU A 57 -1.93 3.65 7.19
C LEU A 57 -1.38 2.23 7.15
N ASN A 58 -1.86 1.37 8.04
CA ASN A 58 -1.65 -0.07 7.95
C ASN A 58 -2.94 -0.71 7.44
N VAL A 59 -2.85 -1.47 6.34
CA VAL A 59 -4.01 -2.10 5.71
C VAL A 59 -3.77 -3.60 5.53
N LEU A 60 -4.85 -4.38 5.61
CA LEU A 60 -4.84 -5.79 5.27
C LEU A 60 -5.29 -5.96 3.82
N LEU A 61 -4.46 -6.59 3.00
CA LEU A 61 -4.75 -6.86 1.59
C LEU A 61 -4.75 -8.36 1.30
N SER A 62 -5.64 -8.80 0.42
CA SER A 62 -5.58 -10.12 -0.19
C SER A 62 -4.58 -10.15 -1.36
N PRO A 63 -4.13 -11.35 -1.80
CA PRO A 63 -3.09 -11.47 -2.84
C PRO A 63 -3.46 -10.83 -4.19
N ASP A 64 -4.75 -10.72 -4.49
CA ASP A 64 -5.29 -10.16 -5.73
C ASP A 64 -5.34 -8.62 -5.75
N GLU A 65 -5.25 -7.97 -4.59
CA GLU A 65 -5.38 -6.50 -4.44
C GLU A 65 -4.08 -5.71 -4.73
N PHE A 66 -2.93 -6.39 -4.86
CA PHE A 66 -1.64 -5.75 -5.15
C PHE A 66 -0.75 -6.55 -6.12
N VAL A 67 0.31 -5.92 -6.62
CA VAL A 67 1.45 -6.55 -7.31
C VAL A 67 2.69 -6.40 -6.43
N LEU A 68 3.48 -7.47 -6.33
CA LEU A 68 4.84 -7.40 -5.80
C LEU A 68 5.74 -6.66 -6.79
N ILE A 69 6.33 -5.53 -6.38
CA ILE A 69 7.38 -4.90 -7.16
C ILE A 69 8.71 -5.53 -6.75
N ASP A 70 9.41 -6.13 -7.72
CA ASP A 70 10.81 -6.49 -7.51
C ASP A 70 11.71 -5.31 -7.92
N THR A 71 12.14 -4.53 -6.93
CA THR A 71 13.04 -3.39 -7.16
C THR A 71 14.44 -3.79 -7.62
N ALA A 72 14.81 -5.07 -7.55
CA ALA A 72 16.07 -5.53 -8.11
C ALA A 72 16.03 -5.58 -9.65
N THR A 73 14.83 -5.73 -10.24
CA THR A 73 14.63 -5.87 -11.68
C THR A 73 13.84 -4.73 -12.31
N GLN A 74 13.09 -3.95 -11.52
CA GLN A 74 12.28 -2.82 -11.99
C GLN A 74 12.45 -1.60 -11.06
N PRO A 75 13.15 -0.54 -11.49
CA PRO A 75 13.27 0.67 -10.67
C PRO A 75 11.89 1.31 -10.47
N LEU A 76 11.63 1.81 -9.26
CA LEU A 76 10.32 2.34 -8.85
C LEU A 76 9.74 3.38 -9.83
N ASN A 77 10.60 4.23 -10.39
CA ASN A 77 10.23 5.27 -11.35
C ASN A 77 9.72 4.73 -12.70
N ALA A 78 9.98 3.47 -13.03
CA ALA A 78 9.47 2.83 -14.25
C ALA A 78 8.06 2.27 -14.08
N ILE A 79 7.55 2.21 -12.85
CA ILE A 79 6.28 1.59 -12.49
C ILE A 79 5.19 2.63 -12.20
N ILE A 80 5.59 3.82 -11.74
CA ILE A 80 4.71 4.94 -11.42
C ILE A 80 4.79 5.95 -12.59
N GLN A 81 4.01 5.74 -13.66
CA GLN A 81 3.80 6.70 -14.75
C GLN A 81 2.41 7.31 -14.66
#